data_AF-A0A4R5ARX4-F1
#
_entry.id   AF-A0A4R5ARX4-F1
#
_cell.length_a   1.000
_cell.length_b   1.000
_cell.length_c   1.000
_cell.angle_alpha   90.00
_cell.angle_beta   90.00
_cell.angle_gamma   90.00
#
_symmetry.space_group_name_H-M   'P 1'
#
loop_
_entity.id
_entity.type
_entity.pdbx_description
1 polymer ?
#
loop_
_entity_poly.entity_id
_entity_poly.type
_entity_poly.pdbx_seq_one_letter_code
_entity_poly.pdbx_strand_id
1 'polypeptide(L)'
;MPEKINDKTIFSLLDVTNSIKKTLEERYKSAFWIKAEMNKLNHYSQSGHSFPEIIEKVNGKIIAQIKATLRREDYQNINRNFLQILKEPLKDGIKILFLAKIAFDPAFGLSLQIVDIDPQYTLGDLENQKRETIKKLQLEDIYEKIKS
;
A
#
# COMPACT_ATOMS: atom_id res chain seq x y z
N MET A 1 -18.60 -28.88 -9.79
CA MET A 1 -19.28 -29.65 -8.72
C MET A 1 -18.27 -30.63 -8.16
N PRO A 2 -18.20 -30.84 -6.84
CA PRO A 2 -17.19 -31.72 -6.28
C PRO A 2 -17.38 -33.17 -6.75
N GLU A 3 -16.29 -33.83 -7.11
CA GLU A 3 -16.29 -35.23 -7.51
C GLU A 3 -16.11 -36.12 -6.26
N LYS A 4 -16.77 -37.27 -6.21
CA LYS A 4 -16.58 -38.26 -5.14
C LYS A 4 -15.82 -39.46 -5.70
N ILE A 5 -14.60 -39.68 -5.23
CA ILE A 5 -13.78 -40.84 -5.59
C ILE A 5 -13.22 -41.46 -4.32
N ASN A 6 -13.46 -42.76 -4.10
CA ASN A 6 -12.92 -43.55 -2.97
C ASN A 6 -13.07 -42.82 -1.61
N ASP A 7 -14.31 -42.43 -1.27
CA ASP A 7 -14.69 -41.69 -0.05
C ASP A 7 -14.06 -40.29 0.13
N LYS A 8 -13.39 -39.76 -0.88
CA LYS A 8 -12.89 -38.38 -0.90
C LYS A 8 -13.82 -37.48 -1.70
N THR A 9 -14.09 -36.29 -1.16
CA THR A 9 -14.73 -35.20 -1.91
C THR A 9 -13.64 -34.33 -2.52
N ILE A 10 -13.57 -34.28 -3.85
CA ILE A 10 -12.54 -33.60 -4.63
C ILE A 10 -13.10 -32.28 -5.12
N PHE A 11 -12.43 -31.19 -4.80
CA PHE A 11 -12.72 -29.85 -5.28
C PHE A 11 -11.64 -29.40 -6.25
N SER A 12 -12.01 -28.64 -7.27
CA SER A 12 -11.00 -27.97 -8.10
C SER A 12 -10.34 -26.83 -7.31
N LEU A 13 -9.14 -26.43 -7.72
CA LEU A 13 -8.48 -25.24 -7.17
C LEU A 13 -9.37 -23.99 -7.29
N LEU A 14 -10.12 -23.88 -8.39
CA LEU A 14 -11.06 -22.79 -8.61
C LEU A 14 -12.21 -22.82 -7.60
N ASP A 15 -12.75 -24.00 -7.26
CA ASP A 15 -13.80 -24.11 -6.24
C ASP A 15 -13.31 -23.63 -4.87
N VAL A 16 -12.09 -24.04 -4.47
CA VAL A 16 -11.49 -23.65 -3.19
C VAL A 16 -11.23 -22.15 -3.15
N THR A 17 -10.63 -21.57 -4.21
CA THR A 17 -10.32 -20.15 -4.26
C THR A 17 -11.57 -19.27 -4.37
N ASN A 18 -12.61 -19.71 -5.07
CA ASN A 18 -13.90 -19.01 -5.08
C ASN A 18 -14.58 -19.03 -3.71
N SER A 19 -14.44 -20.11 -2.94
CA SER A 19 -14.92 -20.15 -1.56
C SER A 19 -14.21 -19.11 -0.67
N ILE A 20 -12.89 -18.94 -0.82
CA ILE A 20 -12.12 -17.91 -0.12
C ILE A 20 -12.60 -16.51 -0.54
N LYS A 21 -12.70 -16.28 -1.85
CA LYS A 21 -13.18 -15.01 -2.42
C LYS A 21 -14.52 -14.60 -1.83
N LYS A 22 -15.51 -15.52 -1.89
CA LYS A 22 -16.85 -15.30 -1.35
C LYS A 22 -16.82 -14.94 0.13
N THR A 23 -16.03 -15.68 0.93
CA THR A 23 -15.90 -15.42 2.37
C THR A 23 -15.36 -14.01 2.65
N LEU A 24 -14.35 -13.58 1.89
CA LEU A 24 -13.76 -12.25 2.05
C LEU A 24 -14.72 -11.14 1.59
N GLU A 25 -15.39 -11.31 0.45
CA GLU A 25 -16.35 -10.34 -0.09
C GLU A 25 -17.59 -10.18 0.81
N GLU A 26 -18.05 -11.28 1.42
CA GLU A 26 -19.17 -11.24 2.37
C GLU A 26 -18.79 -10.53 3.68
N ARG A 27 -17.55 -10.73 4.16
CA ARG A 27 -17.06 -10.15 5.41
C ARG A 27 -16.65 -8.68 5.28
N TYR A 28 -15.92 -8.33 4.21
CA TYR A 28 -15.29 -7.03 4.03
C TYR A 28 -16.02 -6.19 2.97
N LYS A 29 -17.11 -5.54 3.39
CA LYS A 29 -17.97 -4.76 2.49
C LYS A 29 -17.56 -3.29 2.34
N SER A 30 -16.75 -2.79 3.26
CA SER A 30 -16.37 -1.37 3.34
C SER A 30 -14.88 -1.18 3.08
N ALA A 31 -14.52 0.04 2.70
CA ALA A 31 -13.12 0.44 2.62
C ALA A 31 -12.59 0.88 3.99
N PHE A 32 -11.27 0.81 4.17
CA PHE A 32 -10.56 1.16 5.39
C PHE A 32 -9.55 2.27 5.11
N TRP A 33 -9.45 3.22 6.03
CA TRP A 33 -8.31 4.13 6.07
C TRP A 33 -7.14 3.44 6.77
N ILE A 34 -6.02 3.33 6.06
CA ILE A 34 -4.84 2.59 6.46
C ILE A 34 -3.63 3.52 6.40
N LYS A 35 -2.79 3.48 7.42
CA LYS A 35 -1.49 4.15 7.43
C LYS A 35 -0.40 3.11 7.16
N ALA A 36 0.40 3.34 6.13
CA ALA A 36 1.51 2.46 5.79
C ALA A 36 2.57 3.21 4.95
N GLU A 37 3.65 2.53 4.60
CA GLU A 37 4.65 3.01 3.66
C GLU A 37 4.44 2.33 2.30
N MET A 38 4.42 3.14 1.24
CA MET A 38 4.40 2.63 -0.13
C MET A 38 5.85 2.40 -0.56
N ASN A 39 6.32 1.15 -0.43
CA ASN A 39 7.70 0.78 -0.77
C ASN A 39 7.98 1.00 -2.26
N LYS A 40 7.05 0.56 -3.11
CA LYS A 40 7.12 0.67 -4.57
C LYS A 40 5.72 0.95 -5.12
N LEU A 41 5.61 1.87 -6.08
CA LEU A 41 4.36 2.18 -6.77
C LEU A 41 4.09 1.19 -7.92
N ASN A 42 5.15 0.75 -8.61
CA ASN A 42 5.09 -0.09 -9.82
C ASN A 42 4.05 0.41 -10.82
N HIS A 43 4.20 1.67 -11.27
CA HIS A 43 3.31 2.26 -12.26
C HIS A 43 3.70 1.84 -13.69
N TYR A 44 2.78 1.18 -14.40
CA TYR A 44 2.99 0.75 -15.78
C TYR A 44 2.38 1.76 -16.74
N SER A 45 3.21 2.62 -17.33
CA SER A 45 2.77 3.75 -18.18
C SER A 45 1.93 3.33 -19.40
N GLN A 46 2.16 2.12 -19.95
CA GLN A 46 1.44 1.60 -21.11
C GLN A 46 -0.02 1.26 -20.81
N SER A 47 -0.30 0.65 -19.65
CA SER A 47 -1.66 0.29 -19.23
C SER A 47 -2.30 1.37 -18.34
N GLY A 48 -1.48 2.19 -17.69
CA GLY A 48 -1.88 3.18 -16.70
C GLY A 48 -2.22 2.59 -15.33
N HIS A 49 -2.13 1.27 -15.15
CA HIS A 49 -2.35 0.61 -13.86
C HIS A 49 -1.08 0.63 -13.01
N SER A 50 -1.26 0.63 -11.68
CA SER A 50 -0.15 0.49 -10.74
C SER A 50 -0.40 -0.69 -9.81
N PHE A 51 0.67 -1.36 -9.40
CA PHE A 51 0.62 -2.50 -8.48
C PHE A 51 1.51 -2.23 -7.25
N PRO A 52 1.07 -1.34 -6.34
CA PRO A 52 1.93 -0.91 -5.26
C PRO A 52 2.29 -2.03 -4.29
N GLU A 53 3.46 -1.92 -3.69
CA GLU A 53 3.89 -2.75 -2.57
C GLU A 53 3.77 -1.91 -1.29
N ILE A 54 2.86 -2.32 -0.42
CA ILE A 54 2.56 -1.64 0.84
C ILE A 54 3.21 -2.40 1.98
N ILE A 55 3.90 -1.68 2.85
CA ILE A 55 4.62 -2.24 3.99
C ILE A 55 4.38 -1.42 5.25
N GLU A 56 4.51 -2.08 6.40
CA GLU A 56 4.59 -1.43 7.70
C GLU A 56 5.89 -1.86 8.38
N LYS A 57 6.65 -0.87 8.87
CA LYS A 57 7.94 -1.08 9.54
C LYS A 57 7.88 -0.59 10.98
N VAL A 58 8.42 -1.39 11.90
CA VAL A 58 8.67 -1.01 13.29
C VAL A 58 10.14 -1.28 13.59
N ASN A 59 10.86 -0.26 14.07
CA ASN A 59 12.31 -0.32 14.34
C ASN A 59 13.13 -0.87 13.16
N GLY A 60 12.80 -0.44 11.94
CA GLY A 60 13.47 -0.85 10.71
C GLY A 60 13.09 -2.25 10.19
N LYS A 61 12.31 -3.03 10.94
CA LYS A 61 11.84 -4.36 10.51
C LYS A 61 10.45 -4.29 9.91
N ILE A 62 10.25 -4.90 8.75
CA ILE A 62 8.92 -5.06 8.14
C ILE A 62 8.10 -6.04 9.00
N ILE A 63 6.96 -5.57 9.52
CA ILE A 63 6.03 -6.37 10.33
C ILE A 63 4.75 -6.75 9.56
N ALA A 64 4.42 -6.02 8.51
CA ALA A 64 3.33 -6.32 7.61
C ALA A 64 3.70 -5.91 6.18
N GLN A 65 3.25 -6.70 5.19
CA GLN A 65 3.45 -6.44 3.78
C GLN A 65 2.29 -6.99 2.98
N ILE A 66 1.78 -6.21 2.03
CA ILE A 66 0.70 -6.63 1.13
C ILE A 66 0.84 -5.94 -0.23
N LYS A 67 0.51 -6.67 -1.30
CA LYS A 67 0.39 -6.07 -2.64
C LYS A 67 -0.92 -5.31 -2.74
N ALA A 68 -0.90 -4.22 -3.49
CA ALA A 68 -2.07 -3.44 -3.80
C ALA A 68 -2.26 -3.32 -5.31
N THR A 69 -3.48 -2.95 -5.68
CA THR A 69 -3.86 -2.53 -7.02
C THR A 69 -4.33 -1.09 -6.94
N LEU A 70 -3.88 -0.30 -7.90
CA LEU A 70 -4.32 1.07 -8.08
C LEU A 70 -4.74 1.23 -9.53
N ARG A 71 -6.03 1.46 -9.76
CA ARG A 71 -6.58 1.57 -11.11
C ARG A 71 -6.11 2.89 -11.73
N ARG A 72 -6.14 2.95 -13.06
CA ARG A 72 -5.68 4.11 -13.81
C ARG A 72 -6.38 5.40 -13.39
N GLU A 73 -7.71 5.35 -13.27
CA GLU A 73 -8.53 6.51 -12.89
C GLU A 73 -8.19 7.00 -11.48
N ASP A 74 -8.15 6.07 -10.51
CA ASP A 74 -7.77 6.36 -9.13
C ASP A 74 -6.35 6.97 -9.07
N TYR A 75 -5.38 6.35 -9.75
CA TYR A 75 -4.01 6.87 -9.85
C TYR A 75 -3.98 8.30 -10.41
N GLN A 76 -4.68 8.56 -11.50
CA GLN A 76 -4.68 9.89 -12.13
C GLN A 76 -5.26 10.96 -11.20
N ASN A 77 -6.33 10.63 -10.47
CA ASN A 77 -6.95 11.55 -9.52
C ASN A 77 -6.04 11.82 -8.32
N ILE A 78 -5.50 10.75 -7.70
CA ILE A 78 -4.56 10.85 -6.59
C ILE A 78 -3.32 11.63 -7.01
N ASN A 79 -2.70 11.28 -8.14
CA ASN A 79 -1.48 11.92 -8.61
C ASN A 79 -1.69 13.41 -8.91
N ARG A 80 -2.88 13.79 -9.41
CA ARG A 80 -3.24 15.19 -9.59
C ARG A 80 -3.29 15.94 -8.26
N ASN A 81 -3.90 15.35 -7.23
CA ASN A 81 -3.97 15.94 -5.89
C ASN A 81 -2.57 16.09 -5.28
N PHE A 82 -1.71 15.09 -5.48
CA PHE A 82 -0.30 15.13 -5.07
C PHE A 82 0.45 16.29 -5.75
N LEU A 83 0.33 16.43 -7.07
CA LEU A 83 0.94 17.53 -7.81
C LEU A 83 0.39 18.90 -7.38
N GLN A 84 -0.87 18.99 -7.00
CA GLN A 84 -1.46 20.26 -6.53
C GLN A 84 -0.98 20.65 -5.13
N ILE A 85 -0.91 19.70 -4.20
CA ILE A 85 -0.68 19.96 -2.77
C ILE A 85 0.81 19.81 -2.41
N LEU A 86 1.45 18.72 -2.82
CA LEU A 86 2.87 18.45 -2.53
C LEU A 86 3.81 19.04 -3.59
N LYS A 87 3.28 19.47 -4.75
CA LYS A 87 4.08 19.89 -5.92
C LYS A 87 5.00 18.80 -6.48
N GLU A 88 4.73 17.55 -6.12
CA GLU A 88 5.45 16.37 -6.58
C GLU A 88 4.44 15.27 -6.92
N PRO A 89 4.74 14.38 -7.87
CA PRO A 89 3.88 13.24 -8.18
C PRO A 89 3.91 12.21 -7.05
N LEU A 90 2.93 11.29 -7.08
CA LEU A 90 2.94 10.09 -6.26
C LEU A 90 4.20 9.27 -6.58
N LYS A 91 4.99 8.92 -5.55
CA LYS A 91 6.33 8.32 -5.70
C LYS A 91 6.59 7.25 -4.65
N ASP A 92 7.64 6.46 -4.86
CA ASP A 92 8.06 5.39 -3.97
C ASP A 92 8.62 5.93 -2.63
N GLY A 93 8.61 5.07 -1.61
CA GLY A 93 9.31 5.32 -0.33
C GLY A 93 8.65 6.35 0.59
N ILE A 94 7.38 6.66 0.37
CA ILE A 94 6.63 7.64 1.19
C ILE A 94 5.63 6.95 2.11
N LYS A 95 5.40 7.55 3.29
CA LYS A 95 4.29 7.16 4.16
C LYS A 95 3.01 7.80 3.67
N ILE A 96 1.96 6.99 3.57
CA ILE A 96 0.66 7.41 3.07
C ILE A 96 -0.45 7.02 4.06
N LEU A 97 -1.49 7.86 4.10
CA LEU A 97 -2.79 7.51 4.64
C LEU A 97 -3.72 7.29 3.45
N PHE A 98 -4.25 6.08 3.30
CA PHE A 98 -4.98 5.71 2.09
C PHE A 98 -6.24 4.92 2.38
N LEU A 99 -7.24 5.09 1.53
CA LEU A 99 -8.50 4.37 1.57
C LEU A 99 -8.41 3.15 0.66
N ALA A 100 -8.60 1.95 1.20
CA ALA A 100 -8.55 0.73 0.41
C ALA A 100 -9.60 -0.32 0.79
N LYS A 101 -9.95 -1.15 -0.17
CA LYS A 101 -10.81 -2.33 0.01
C LYS A 101 -9.97 -3.61 -0.01
N ILE A 102 -10.41 -4.63 0.72
CA ILE A 102 -9.85 -5.98 0.55
C ILE A 102 -10.27 -6.53 -0.81
N ALA A 103 -9.33 -7.09 -1.56
CA ALA A 103 -9.58 -7.74 -2.83
C ALA A 103 -8.92 -9.13 -2.85
N PHE A 104 -9.61 -10.10 -3.43
CA PHE A 104 -9.07 -11.43 -3.66
C PHE A 104 -9.37 -11.89 -5.07
N ASP A 105 -8.32 -12.30 -5.77
CA ASP A 105 -8.41 -12.89 -7.10
C ASP A 105 -7.91 -14.35 -7.06
N PRO A 106 -8.62 -15.31 -7.68
CA PRO A 106 -8.18 -16.71 -7.70
C PRO A 106 -6.78 -16.95 -8.27
N ALA A 107 -6.32 -16.12 -9.21
CA ALA A 107 -5.00 -16.26 -9.84
C ALA A 107 -3.91 -15.45 -9.12
N PHE A 108 -4.24 -14.27 -8.58
CA PHE A 108 -3.26 -13.37 -7.97
C PHE A 108 -3.24 -13.36 -6.44
N GLY A 109 -4.29 -13.88 -5.79
CA GLY A 109 -4.43 -13.97 -4.35
C GLY A 109 -4.96 -12.69 -3.67
N LEU A 110 -4.62 -12.53 -2.39
CA LEU A 110 -5.05 -11.43 -1.54
C LEU A 110 -4.30 -10.13 -1.84
N SER A 111 -5.03 -9.03 -1.96
CA SER A 111 -4.47 -7.70 -2.16
C SER A 111 -5.36 -6.61 -1.56
N LEU A 112 -4.86 -5.38 -1.58
CA LEU A 112 -5.66 -4.17 -1.36
C LEU A 112 -6.02 -3.53 -2.70
N GLN A 113 -7.24 -3.03 -2.84
CA GLN A 113 -7.57 -2.09 -3.91
C GLN A 113 -7.58 -0.68 -3.32
N ILE A 114 -6.60 0.14 -3.72
CA ILE A 114 -6.53 1.55 -3.31
C ILE A 114 -7.56 2.35 -4.10
N VAL A 115 -8.33 3.17 -3.38
CA VAL A 115 -9.38 4.02 -3.92
C VAL A 115 -9.00 5.50 -3.79
N ASP A 116 -8.36 5.88 -2.69
CA ASP A 116 -7.92 7.26 -2.46
C ASP A 116 -6.67 7.31 -1.57
N ILE A 117 -5.93 8.40 -1.62
CA ILE A 117 -4.77 8.68 -0.76
C ILE A 117 -4.88 10.12 -0.28
N ASP A 118 -4.76 10.35 1.04
CA ASP A 118 -4.74 11.67 1.63
C ASP A 118 -3.36 12.35 1.41
N PRO A 119 -3.28 13.38 0.56
CA PRO A 119 -2.04 14.11 0.32
C PRO A 119 -1.66 15.01 1.50
N GLN A 120 -2.61 15.50 2.31
CA GLN A 120 -2.31 16.38 3.44
C GLN A 120 -1.57 15.62 4.54
N TYR A 121 -2.02 14.39 4.82
CA TYR A 121 -1.29 13.50 5.73
C TYR A 121 0.15 13.29 5.27
N THR A 122 0.33 12.98 3.98
CA THR A 122 1.65 12.71 3.39
C THR A 122 2.56 13.95 3.47
N LEU A 123 2.03 15.14 3.17
CA LEU A 123 2.76 16.40 3.30
C LEU A 123 3.25 16.61 4.74
N GLY A 124 2.36 16.44 5.73
CA GLY A 124 2.73 16.59 7.13
C GLY A 124 3.80 15.59 7.59
N ASP A 125 3.73 14.33 7.12
CA ASP A 125 4.77 13.33 7.41
C ASP A 125 6.13 13.74 6.84
N LEU A 126 6.18 14.21 5.59
CA LEU A 126 7.39 14.69 4.94
C LEU A 126 8.01 15.92 5.63
N GLU A 127 7.18 16.88 6.03
CA GLU A 127 7.63 18.07 6.78
C GLU A 127 8.23 17.67 8.13
N ASN A 128 7.61 16.70 8.82
CA ASN A 128 8.12 16.16 10.08
C ASN A 128 9.48 15.47 9.86
N GLN A 129 9.61 14.60 8.85
CA GLN A 129 10.86 13.91 8.52
C GLN A 129 11.99 14.92 8.18
N LYS A 130 11.67 15.97 7.41
CA LYS A 130 12.62 17.04 7.09
C LYS A 130 13.13 17.73 8.36
N ARG A 131 12.22 18.09 9.27
CA ARG A 131 12.57 18.74 10.54
C ARG A 131 13.42 17.85 11.43
N GLU A 132 13.12 16.55 11.52
CA GLU A 132 13.91 15.58 12.28
C GLU A 132 15.32 15.41 11.69
N THR A 133 15.42 15.36 10.36
CA THR A 133 16.71 15.27 9.65
C THR A 133 17.58 16.49 9.94
N ILE A 134 17.02 17.70 9.85
CA ILE A 134 17.74 18.95 10.16
C ILE A 134 18.22 18.94 11.62
N LYS A 135 17.36 18.55 12.57
CA LYS A 135 17.74 18.47 14.00
C LYS A 135 18.90 17.50 14.21
N LYS A 136 18.87 16.33 13.55
CA LYS A 136 19.94 15.34 13.68
C LYS A 136 21.28 15.87 13.15
N LEU A 137 21.27 16.49 11.96
CA LEU A 137 22.47 17.08 11.37
C LEU A 137 23.05 18.22 12.24
N GLN A 138 22.19 19.07 12.82
CA GLN A 138 22.63 20.13 13.74
C GLN A 138 23.26 19.56 15.01
N LEU A 139 22.70 18.49 15.57
CA LEU A 139 23.28 17.82 16.72
C LEU A 139 24.64 17.22 16.37
N GLU A 140 24.76 16.53 15.23
CA GLU A 140 26.03 15.96 14.75
C GLU A 140 27.13 17.04 14.58
N ASP A 141 26.81 18.19 13.98
CA ASP A 141 27.74 19.33 13.86
C ASP A 141 28.17 19.90 15.24
N ILE A 142 27.26 19.99 16.20
CA ILE A 142 27.60 20.39 17.58
C ILE A 142 28.51 19.35 18.24
N TYR A 143 28.24 18.05 18.07
CA TYR A 143 29.09 16.98 18.60
C TYR A 143 30.50 17.02 17.99
N GLU A 144 30.63 17.28 16.68
CA GLU A 144 31.93 17.43 16.03
C GLU A 144 32.72 18.62 16.59
N LYS A 145 32.05 19.77 16.81
CA LYS A 145 32.68 20.98 17.38
C LYS A 145 33.10 20.84 18.84
N ILE A 146 32.42 20.02 19.64
CA ILE A 146 32.79 19.74 21.05
C ILE A 146 33.97 18.76 21.14
N LYS A 147 34.15 17.91 20.12
CA LYS A 147 35.20 16.89 20.09
C LYS A 147 36.51 17.40 19.45
N SER A 148 36.44 18.49 18.69
CA SER A 148 37.59 19.29 18.23
C SER A 148 38.13 20.21 19.33
#